data_AF-A0A7Y5DFY1-F1
#
_entry.id   AF-A0A7Y5DFY1-F1
#
_cell.length_a   1.000
_cell.length_b   1.000
_cell.length_c   1.000
_cell.angle_alpha   90.00
_cell.angle_beta   90.00
_cell.angle_gamma   90.00
#
_symmetry.space_group_name_H-M   'P 1'
#
loop_
_entity.id
_entity.type
_entity.pdbx_description
1 polymer ?
#
loop_
_entity_poly.entity_id
_entity_poly.type
_entity_poly.pdbx_seq_one_letter_code
_entity_poly.pdbx_strand_id
1 'polypeptide(L)'
;MNEDYGTLRVGYVYLLINSAVPGFVKIGMTTRSPSDRARELSSTGVPGRWEVDFCIFVPDCAAVERIVHDDLKHCRFSDDREFFGIALPEAQAAIQRRADENMAACPGWPDPQSVKSHVDKQELQNRQEAETQRLQRELERAAAEKKKQEGEARERQARHKNVDESTREMLSRGPVGWGTFVFAGFWLIVDGKPAVSIVAAVVTIAAGFWLRAHEKAEARKLRSKWELPSV
;
A
#
# COMPACT_ATOMS: atom_id res chain seq x y z
N MET A 1 19.47 -47.88 12.50
CA MET A 1 18.35 -48.06 11.56
C MET A 1 18.20 -46.74 10.85
N ASN A 2 18.67 -46.65 9.60
CA ASN A 2 18.43 -45.45 8.78
C ASN A 2 17.01 -45.61 8.23
N GLU A 3 16.06 -44.98 8.91
CA GLU A 3 14.68 -44.91 8.44
C GLU A 3 14.66 -43.91 7.28
N ASP A 4 14.67 -44.44 6.05
CA ASP A 4 14.64 -43.69 4.81
C ASP A 4 13.24 -43.12 4.58
N TYR A 5 12.92 -42.04 5.29
CA TYR A 5 11.70 -41.26 5.10
C TYR A 5 11.81 -40.24 3.96
N GLY A 6 12.94 -40.21 3.23
CA GLY A 6 13.25 -39.18 2.22
C GLY A 6 12.31 -39.17 1.01
N THR A 7 11.53 -40.24 0.80
CA THR A 7 10.58 -40.36 -0.32
C THR A 7 9.12 -40.15 0.05
N LEU A 8 8.78 -40.06 1.34
CA LEU A 8 7.38 -39.93 1.77
C LEU A 8 6.86 -38.51 1.53
N ARG A 9 5.63 -38.42 1.00
CA ARG A 9 4.95 -37.13 0.83
C ARG A 9 4.15 -36.81 2.08
N VAL A 10 4.82 -36.22 3.06
CA VAL A 10 4.19 -35.73 4.28
C VAL A 10 3.17 -34.64 3.97
N GLY A 11 1.94 -34.80 4.46
CA GLY A 11 0.88 -33.86 4.17
C GLY A 11 -0.48 -34.26 4.75
N TYR A 12 -1.52 -33.61 4.23
CA TYR A 12 -2.90 -33.85 4.60
C TYR A 12 -3.64 -34.64 3.53
N VAL A 13 -4.51 -35.54 3.96
CA VAL A 13 -5.65 -36.02 3.16
C VAL A 13 -6.90 -35.33 3.67
N TYR A 14 -7.73 -34.83 2.76
CA TYR A 14 -8.90 -34.03 3.08
C TYR A 14 -10.16 -34.52 2.38
N LEU A 15 -11.29 -34.10 2.94
CA LEU A 15 -12.64 -34.23 2.42
C LEU A 15 -13.22 -32.83 2.30
N LEU A 16 -13.56 -32.42 1.08
CA LEU A 16 -14.18 -31.12 0.80
C LEU A 16 -15.65 -31.29 0.45
N ILE A 17 -16.44 -30.32 0.90
CA ILE A 17 -17.85 -30.16 0.56
C ILE A 17 -18.08 -28.85 -0.17
N ASN A 18 -19.10 -28.82 -1.01
CA ASN A 18 -19.57 -27.61 -1.66
C ASN A 18 -21.10 -27.58 -1.61
N SER A 19 -21.65 -26.53 -1.00
CA SER A 19 -23.10 -26.37 -0.84
C SER A 19 -23.86 -26.27 -2.16
N ALA A 20 -23.20 -25.88 -3.25
CA ALA A 20 -23.79 -25.83 -4.59
C ALA A 20 -23.83 -27.20 -5.29
N VAL A 21 -23.15 -28.22 -4.76
CA VAL A 21 -23.15 -29.60 -5.31
C VAL A 21 -23.46 -30.60 -4.19
N PRO A 22 -24.70 -30.60 -3.67
CA PRO A 22 -25.08 -31.45 -2.56
C PRO A 22 -25.00 -32.94 -2.92
N GLY A 23 -24.66 -33.76 -1.92
CA GLY A 23 -24.56 -35.23 -2.08
C GLY A 23 -23.25 -35.70 -2.72
N PHE A 24 -22.35 -34.79 -3.10
CA PHE A 24 -21.02 -35.11 -3.59
C PHE A 24 -19.96 -34.51 -2.69
N VAL A 25 -18.87 -35.25 -2.55
CA VAL A 25 -17.68 -34.84 -1.81
C VAL A 25 -16.46 -34.92 -2.72
N LYS A 26 -15.45 -34.11 -2.43
CA LYS A 26 -14.15 -34.20 -3.10
C LYS A 26 -13.09 -34.69 -2.11
N ILE A 27 -12.44 -35.79 -2.44
CA ILE A 27 -11.35 -36.37 -1.62
C ILE A 27 -10.04 -36.08 -2.33
N GLY A 28 -9.06 -35.52 -1.61
CA GLY A 28 -7.74 -35.30 -2.19
C GLY A 28 -6.66 -35.09 -1.13
N MET A 29 -5.46 -34.77 -1.59
CA MET A 29 -4.31 -34.50 -0.71
C MET A 29 -3.63 -33.16 -0.96
N THR A 30 -2.85 -32.71 0.02
CA THR A 30 -1.99 -31.52 -0.09
C THR A 30 -0.83 -31.61 0.90
N THR A 31 0.36 -31.15 0.50
CA THR A 31 1.50 -30.95 1.42
C THR A 31 1.47 -29.59 2.13
N ARG A 32 0.47 -28.75 1.81
CA ARG A 32 0.21 -27.42 2.40
C ARG A 32 -1.07 -27.44 3.24
N SER A 33 -1.60 -26.28 3.60
CA SER A 33 -2.90 -26.16 4.28
C SER A 33 -4.08 -26.65 3.40
N PRO A 34 -4.96 -27.55 3.90
CA PRO A 34 -6.20 -27.94 3.22
C PRO A 34 -7.13 -26.76 2.94
N SER A 35 -7.17 -25.77 3.84
CA SER A 35 -8.01 -24.58 3.69
C SER A 35 -7.57 -23.71 2.52
N ASP A 36 -6.26 -23.58 2.30
CA ASP A 36 -5.73 -22.87 1.13
C ASP A 36 -6.04 -23.62 -0.16
N ARG A 37 -5.91 -24.95 -0.14
CA ARG A 37 -6.25 -25.79 -1.29
C ARG A 37 -7.74 -25.70 -1.64
N ALA A 38 -8.63 -25.70 -0.64
CA ALA A 38 -10.06 -25.50 -0.84
C ALA A 38 -10.34 -24.13 -1.49
N ARG A 39 -9.66 -23.07 -1.06
CA ARG A 39 -9.79 -21.73 -1.63
C ARG A 39 -9.32 -21.66 -3.08
N GLU A 40 -8.18 -22.27 -3.40
CA GLU A 40 -7.65 -22.36 -4.78
C GLU A 40 -8.67 -23.04 -5.70
N LEU A 41 -9.20 -24.20 -5.28
CA LEU A 41 -10.18 -24.95 -6.06
C LEU A 41 -11.51 -24.20 -6.23
N SER A 42 -11.88 -23.35 -5.26
CA SER A 42 -13.11 -22.53 -5.32
C SER A 42 -13.06 -21.45 -6.40
N SER A 43 -11.86 -21.11 -6.89
CA SER A 43 -11.71 -20.15 -7.99
C SER A 43 -11.95 -20.76 -9.37
N THR A 44 -12.16 -22.08 -9.45
CA THR A 44 -12.19 -22.82 -10.72
C THR A 44 -13.36 -23.82 -10.81
N GLY A 45 -14.07 -23.81 -11.93
CA GLY A 45 -14.77 -24.99 -12.46
C GLY A 45 -16.08 -25.45 -11.80
N VAL A 46 -16.48 -24.93 -10.64
CA VAL A 46 -17.75 -25.29 -9.97
C VAL A 46 -18.38 -24.05 -9.30
N PRO A 47 -19.71 -23.85 -9.33
CA PRO A 47 -20.37 -22.83 -8.53
C PRO A 47 -20.13 -23.07 -7.03
N GLY A 48 -19.99 -22.03 -6.22
CA GLY A 48 -19.86 -22.17 -4.76
C GLY A 48 -18.41 -22.34 -4.26
N ARG A 49 -18.25 -22.23 -2.93
CA ARG A 49 -16.95 -22.36 -2.26
C ARG A 49 -16.80 -23.77 -1.72
N TRP A 50 -15.60 -24.32 -1.88
CA TRP A 50 -15.19 -25.53 -1.20
C TRP A 50 -14.87 -25.22 0.26
N GLU A 51 -15.37 -26.07 1.15
CA GLU A 51 -15.10 -26.03 2.58
C GLU A 51 -14.48 -27.35 3.01
N VAL A 52 -13.53 -27.29 3.95
CA VAL A 52 -12.88 -28.49 4.50
C VAL A 52 -13.80 -29.05 5.58
N ASP A 53 -14.44 -30.18 5.28
CA ASP A 53 -15.29 -30.89 6.25
C ASP A 53 -14.43 -31.75 7.18
N PHE A 54 -13.45 -32.45 6.60
CA PHE A 54 -12.51 -33.28 7.34
C PHE A 54 -11.10 -33.20 6.74
N CYS A 55 -10.08 -33.28 7.58
CA CYS A 55 -8.69 -33.48 7.15
C CYS A 55 -7.85 -34.18 8.22
N ILE A 56 -6.87 -34.95 7.78
CA ILE A 56 -5.93 -35.66 8.65
C ILE A 56 -4.51 -35.54 8.12
N PHE A 57 -3.56 -35.28 9.01
CA PHE A 57 -2.13 -35.16 8.69
C PHE A 57 -1.45 -36.52 8.82
N VAL A 58 -0.76 -36.96 7.78
CA VAL A 58 -0.22 -38.31 7.65
C VAL A 58 1.21 -38.32 7.09
N PRO A 59 2.00 -39.36 7.38
CA PRO A 59 3.34 -39.53 6.84
C PRO A 59 3.42 -39.54 5.31
N ASP A 60 2.49 -40.21 4.63
CA ASP A 60 2.43 -40.27 3.17
C ASP A 60 1.00 -40.03 2.66
N CYS A 61 0.67 -38.76 2.43
CA CYS A 61 -0.66 -38.36 1.99
C CYS A 61 -0.98 -38.84 0.57
N ALA A 62 0.04 -39.00 -0.28
CA ALA A 62 -0.15 -39.49 -1.65
C ALA A 62 -0.50 -40.99 -1.66
N ALA A 63 0.14 -41.78 -0.80
CA ALA A 63 -0.22 -43.19 -0.64
C ALA A 63 -1.65 -43.35 -0.10
N VAL A 64 -2.01 -42.59 0.94
CA VAL A 64 -3.34 -42.66 1.55
C VAL A 64 -4.43 -42.23 0.56
N GLU A 65 -4.26 -41.10 -0.13
CA GLU A 65 -5.22 -40.62 -1.14
C GLU A 65 -5.49 -41.69 -2.20
N ARG A 66 -4.42 -42.25 -2.79
CA ARG A 66 -4.54 -43.26 -3.83
C ARG A 66 -5.34 -44.48 -3.37
N ILE A 67 -5.03 -45.00 -2.17
CA ILE A 67 -5.72 -46.17 -1.62
C ILE A 67 -7.19 -45.85 -1.31
N VAL A 68 -7.48 -44.67 -0.77
CA VAL A 68 -8.86 -44.23 -0.52
C VAL A 68 -9.64 -44.09 -1.83
N HIS A 69 -9.04 -43.53 -2.87
CA HIS A 69 -9.66 -43.42 -4.19
C HIS A 69 -9.94 -44.80 -4.79
N ASP A 70 -9.04 -45.76 -4.61
CA ASP A 70 -9.21 -47.15 -5.05
C ASP A 70 -10.34 -47.84 -4.27
N ASP A 71 -10.38 -47.72 -2.94
CA ASP A 71 -11.44 -48.26 -2.07
C ASP A 71 -12.83 -47.72 -2.47
N LEU A 72 -12.90 -46.42 -2.77
CA LEU A 72 -14.15 -45.70 -3.07
C LEU A 72 -14.43 -45.58 -4.58
N LYS A 73 -13.71 -46.32 -5.43
CA LYS A 73 -13.87 -46.25 -6.89
C LYS A 73 -15.31 -46.48 -7.35
N HIS A 74 -16.04 -47.37 -6.66
CA HIS A 74 -17.44 -47.67 -6.94
C HIS A 74 -18.41 -46.51 -6.68
N CYS A 75 -18.02 -45.54 -5.84
CA CYS A 75 -18.79 -44.32 -5.55
C CYS A 75 -18.32 -43.10 -6.36
N ARG A 76 -17.30 -43.26 -7.21
CA ARG A 76 -16.71 -42.16 -7.97
C ARG A 76 -17.61 -41.75 -9.13
N PHE A 77 -17.89 -40.45 -9.26
CA PHE A 77 -18.78 -39.94 -10.30
C PHE A 77 -18.18 -40.04 -11.71
N SER A 78 -16.86 -39.91 -11.83
CA SER A 78 -16.12 -39.98 -13.09
C SER A 78 -14.66 -40.30 -12.82
N ASP A 79 -14.06 -41.17 -13.63
CA ASP A 79 -12.67 -41.61 -13.45
C ASP A 79 -11.67 -40.44 -13.53
N ASP A 80 -11.97 -39.41 -14.31
CA ASP A 80 -11.09 -38.24 -14.49
C ASP A 80 -11.19 -37.22 -13.36
N ARG A 81 -12.15 -37.39 -12.43
CA ARG A 81 -12.41 -36.40 -11.37
C ARG A 81 -12.52 -37.04 -10.00
N GLU A 82 -11.99 -36.36 -9.00
CA GLU A 82 -11.94 -36.87 -7.61
C GLU A 82 -13.23 -36.56 -6.83
N PHE A 83 -14.40 -36.74 -7.47
CA PHE A 83 -15.72 -36.51 -6.87
C PHE A 83 -16.40 -37.84 -6.58
N PHE A 84 -16.93 -37.97 -5.37
CA PHE A 84 -17.53 -39.20 -4.87
C PHE A 84 -18.95 -38.92 -4.38
N GLY A 85 -19.91 -39.74 -4.82
CA GLY A 85 -21.29 -39.71 -4.34
C GLY A 85 -21.43 -40.63 -3.13
N ILE A 86 -21.05 -40.14 -1.96
CA ILE A 86 -20.97 -40.91 -0.72
C ILE A 86 -21.34 -40.03 0.48
N ALA A 87 -21.87 -40.62 1.54
CA ALA A 87 -22.20 -39.89 2.76
C ALA A 87 -20.93 -39.42 3.49
N LEU A 88 -20.95 -38.22 4.08
CA LEU A 88 -19.80 -37.64 4.78
C LEU A 88 -19.19 -38.56 5.85
N PRO A 89 -19.98 -39.18 6.76
CA PRO A 89 -19.41 -40.04 7.79
C PRO A 89 -18.71 -41.27 7.22
N GLU A 90 -19.20 -41.80 6.09
CA GLU A 90 -18.63 -42.98 5.44
C GLU A 90 -17.31 -42.63 4.73
N ALA A 91 -17.27 -41.50 4.02
CA ALA A 91 -16.03 -41.00 3.42
C ALA A 91 -14.97 -40.69 4.48
N GLN A 92 -15.37 -40.03 5.57
CA GLN A 92 -14.48 -39.74 6.69
C GLN A 92 -13.93 -41.04 7.32
N ALA A 93 -14.78 -42.04 7.55
CA ALA A 93 -14.34 -43.32 8.12
C ALA A 93 -13.35 -44.05 7.19
N ALA A 94 -13.57 -44.02 5.88
CA ALA A 94 -12.66 -44.60 4.90
C ALA A 94 -11.28 -43.90 4.93
N ILE A 95 -11.26 -42.56 4.95
CA ILE A 95 -10.01 -41.79 5.04
C ILE A 95 -9.30 -42.08 6.38
N GLN A 96 -10.02 -42.02 7.50
CA GLN A 96 -9.47 -42.25 8.83
C GLN A 96 -8.81 -43.63 8.93
N ARG A 97 -9.49 -44.69 8.48
CA ARG A 97 -8.96 -46.06 8.49
C ARG A 97 -7.61 -46.16 7.76
N ARG A 98 -7.52 -45.60 6.54
CA ARG A 98 -6.28 -45.66 5.75
C ARG A 98 -5.19 -44.75 6.30
N ALA A 99 -5.56 -43.63 6.92
CA ALA A 99 -4.62 -42.77 7.62
C ALA A 99 -4.02 -43.48 8.85
N ASP A 100 -4.83 -44.19 9.64
CA ASP A 100 -4.38 -44.94 10.82
C ASP A 100 -3.40 -46.06 10.41
N GLU A 101 -3.70 -46.80 9.34
CA GLU A 101 -2.78 -47.78 8.76
C GLU A 101 -1.46 -47.15 8.31
N ASN A 102 -1.51 -45.98 7.67
CA ASN A 102 -0.31 -45.26 7.22
C ASN A 102 0.55 -44.75 8.37
N MET A 103 -0.07 -44.23 9.43
CA MET A 103 0.63 -43.80 10.65
C MET A 103 1.23 -44.98 11.41
N ALA A 104 0.49 -46.09 11.53
CA ALA A 104 1.00 -47.31 12.17
C ALA A 104 2.19 -47.92 11.43
N ALA A 105 2.26 -47.76 10.11
CA ALA A 105 3.40 -48.18 9.29
C ALA A 105 4.66 -47.29 9.46
N CYS A 106 4.54 -46.13 10.13
CA CYS A 106 5.63 -45.18 10.36
C CYS A 106 5.88 -44.98 11.87
N PRO A 107 6.57 -45.92 12.55
CA PRO A 107 6.83 -45.82 13.98
C PRO A 107 7.65 -44.56 14.30
N GLY A 108 7.21 -43.79 15.30
CA GLY A 108 7.84 -42.51 15.67
C GLY A 108 7.24 -41.28 14.98
N TRP A 109 6.18 -41.44 14.17
CA TRP A 109 5.39 -40.32 13.66
C TRP A 109 4.85 -39.45 14.82
N PRO A 110 5.12 -38.14 14.84
CA PRO A 110 4.60 -37.25 15.88
C PRO A 110 3.07 -37.20 15.81
N ASP A 111 2.41 -37.11 16.96
CA ASP A 111 0.95 -37.01 17.04
C ASP A 111 0.42 -35.92 16.08
N PRO A 112 -0.44 -36.25 15.10
CA PRO A 112 -0.99 -35.30 14.13
C PRO A 112 -1.62 -34.05 14.77
N GLN A 113 -2.22 -34.18 15.96
CA GLN A 113 -2.80 -33.04 16.68
C GLN A 113 -1.73 -32.06 17.17
N SER A 114 -0.56 -32.57 17.56
CA SER A 114 0.58 -31.74 17.99
C SER A 114 1.16 -30.91 16.85
N VAL A 115 1.25 -31.50 15.64
CA VAL A 115 1.75 -30.82 14.45
C VAL A 115 0.76 -29.78 13.94
N LYS A 116 -0.53 -30.13 13.83
CA LYS A 116 -1.59 -29.20 13.39
C LYS A 116 -1.70 -27.99 14.32
N SER A 117 -1.68 -28.21 15.64
CA SER A 117 -1.72 -27.13 16.63
C SER A 117 -0.52 -26.17 16.53
N HIS A 118 0.68 -26.71 16.30
CA HIS A 118 1.89 -25.91 16.16
C HIS A 118 1.85 -25.04 14.89
N VAL A 119 1.48 -25.64 13.75
CA VAL A 119 1.40 -24.94 12.45
C VAL A 119 0.31 -23.86 12.47
N ASP A 120 -0.89 -24.17 12.98
CA ASP A 120 -2.00 -23.20 13.08
C ASP A 120 -1.62 -22.00 13.97
N LYS A 121 -0.92 -22.27 15.10
CA LYS A 121 -0.46 -21.21 16.01
C LYS A 121 0.58 -20.31 15.34
N GLN A 122 1.50 -20.88 14.58
CA GLN A 122 2.53 -20.12 13.88
C GLN A 122 1.96 -19.30 12.71
N GLU A 123 1.02 -19.84 11.94
CA GLU A 123 0.31 -19.08 10.91
C GLU A 123 -0.46 -17.89 11.50
N LEU A 124 -1.14 -18.08 12.64
CA LEU A 124 -1.89 -17.00 13.28
C LEU A 124 -0.95 -15.86 13.73
N GLN A 125 0.19 -16.21 14.32
CA GLN A 125 1.22 -15.24 14.71
C GLN A 125 1.76 -14.48 13.50
N ASN A 126 2.10 -15.19 12.42
CA ASN A 126 2.59 -14.56 11.18
C ASN A 126 1.57 -13.58 10.58
N ARG A 127 0.27 -13.91 10.63
CA ARG A 127 -0.80 -13.01 10.16
C ARG A 127 -0.92 -11.75 11.02
N GLN A 128 -0.89 -11.90 12.35
CA GLN A 128 -0.97 -10.79 13.30
C GLN A 128 0.24 -9.85 13.15
N GLU A 129 1.43 -10.40 12.98
CA GLU A 129 2.65 -9.63 12.73
C GLU A 129 2.57 -8.89 11.39
N ALA A 130 2.10 -9.55 10.33
CA ALA A 130 1.94 -8.93 9.02
C ALA A 130 0.91 -7.78 9.05
N GLU A 131 -0.21 -7.93 9.76
CA GLU A 131 -1.21 -6.88 9.95
C GLU A 131 -0.64 -5.70 10.74
N THR A 132 0.08 -5.98 11.84
CA THR A 132 0.72 -4.95 12.66
C THR A 132 1.75 -4.16 11.83
N GLN A 133 2.57 -4.85 11.04
CA GLN A 133 3.52 -4.20 10.14
C GLN A 133 2.85 -3.36 9.07
N ARG A 134 1.71 -3.80 8.51
CA ARG A 134 0.95 -3.02 7.53
C ARG A 134 0.40 -1.74 8.14
N LEU A 135 -0.26 -1.85 9.29
CA LEU A 135 -0.78 -0.71 10.04
C LEU A 135 0.34 0.29 10.37
N GLN A 136 1.49 -0.20 10.82
CA GLN A 136 2.63 0.66 11.14
C GLN A 136 3.16 1.40 9.90
N ARG A 137 3.28 0.72 8.76
CA ARG A 137 3.69 1.35 7.49
C ARG A 137 2.68 2.40 7.01
N GLU A 138 1.38 2.14 7.18
CA GLU A 138 0.33 3.11 6.83
C GLU A 138 0.38 4.35 7.73
N LEU A 139 0.55 4.17 9.04
CA LEU A 139 0.72 5.26 9.99
C LEU A 139 1.98 6.09 9.68
N GLU A 140 3.10 5.44 9.35
CA GLU A 140 4.34 6.10 8.95
C GLU A 140 4.17 6.91 7.66
N ARG A 141 3.47 6.36 6.65
CA ARG A 141 3.16 7.07 5.41
C ARG A 141 2.29 8.29 5.65
N ALA A 142 1.21 8.13 6.42
CA ALA A 142 0.32 9.24 6.78
C ALA A 142 1.07 10.34 7.57
N ALA A 143 1.95 9.96 8.48
CA ALA A 143 2.79 10.91 9.22
C ALA A 143 3.79 11.65 8.31
N ALA A 144 4.38 10.95 7.33
CA ALA A 144 5.29 11.54 6.36
C ALA A 144 4.57 12.54 5.44
N GLU A 145 3.37 12.20 4.94
CA GLU A 145 2.54 13.11 4.14
C GLU A 145 2.14 14.35 4.94
N LYS A 146 1.70 14.18 6.19
CA LYS A 146 1.34 15.30 7.06
C LYS A 146 2.54 16.24 7.30
N LYS A 147 3.73 15.68 7.57
CA LYS A 147 4.97 16.48 7.71
C LYS A 147 5.30 17.26 6.44
N LYS A 148 5.12 16.65 5.27
CA LYS A 148 5.35 17.31 3.98
C LYS A 148 4.37 18.47 3.77
N GLN A 149 3.08 18.24 4.00
CA GLN A 149 2.05 19.28 3.89
C GLN A 149 2.29 20.44 4.88
N GLU A 150 2.65 20.13 6.13
CA GLU A 150 3.00 21.16 7.12
C GLU A 150 4.24 21.96 6.70
N GLY A 151 5.25 21.31 6.13
CA GLY A 151 6.44 21.96 5.57
C GLY A 151 6.11 22.92 4.42
N GLU A 152 5.34 22.44 3.44
CA GLU A 152 4.89 23.24 2.30
C GLU A 152 4.01 24.42 2.73
N ALA A 153 3.12 24.22 3.71
CA ALA A 153 2.29 25.27 4.28
C ALA A 153 3.12 26.34 5.01
N ARG A 154 4.11 25.92 5.82
CA ARG A 154 5.04 26.84 6.49
C ARG A 154 5.87 27.64 5.49
N GLU A 155 6.37 27.00 4.44
CA GLU A 155 7.12 27.68 3.38
C GLU A 155 6.24 28.69 2.62
N ARG A 156 5.01 28.31 2.27
CA ARG A 156 4.05 29.21 1.62
C ARG A 156 3.72 30.41 2.50
N GLN A 157 3.52 30.21 3.80
CA GLN A 157 3.29 31.30 4.75
C GLN A 157 4.50 32.23 4.89
N ALA A 158 5.72 31.68 4.93
CA ALA A 158 6.94 32.49 4.97
C ALA A 158 7.11 33.33 3.68
N ARG A 159 6.89 32.73 2.50
CA ARG A 159 6.91 33.45 1.22
C ARG A 159 5.86 34.57 1.17
N HIS A 160 4.64 34.29 1.63
CA HIS A 160 3.57 35.28 1.69
C HIS A 160 3.94 36.48 2.58
N LYS A 161 4.51 36.25 3.76
CA LYS A 161 5.00 37.32 4.65
C LYS A 161 6.12 38.15 4.01
N ASN A 162 7.11 37.50 3.40
CA ASN A 162 8.23 38.20 2.74
C ASN A 162 7.77 39.09 1.58
N VAL A 163 6.79 38.62 0.77
CA VAL A 163 6.21 39.43 -0.32
C VAL A 163 5.39 40.60 0.24
N ASP A 164 4.62 40.39 1.30
CA ASP A 164 3.85 41.46 1.96
C ASP A 164 4.77 42.55 2.51
N GLU A 165 5.84 42.16 3.22
CA GLU A 165 6.82 43.08 3.79
C GLU A 165 7.55 43.89 2.72
N SER A 166 8.08 43.20 1.68
CA SER A 166 8.78 43.85 0.57
C SER A 166 7.89 44.84 -0.21
N THR A 167 6.65 44.45 -0.52
CA THR A 167 5.73 45.34 -1.25
C THR A 167 5.30 46.54 -0.40
N ARG A 168 5.10 46.36 0.90
CA ARG A 168 4.78 47.45 1.83
C ARG A 168 5.93 48.44 1.96
N GLU A 169 7.17 47.95 2.04
CA GLU A 169 8.37 48.79 2.05
C GLU A 169 8.52 49.61 0.76
N MET A 170 8.27 49.00 -0.41
CA MET A 170 8.30 49.73 -1.69
C MET A 170 7.24 50.84 -1.77
N LEU A 171 6.03 50.59 -1.24
CA LEU A 171 4.93 51.55 -1.28
C LEU A 171 5.10 52.71 -0.29
N SER A 172 5.70 52.46 0.88
CA SER A 172 5.91 53.47 1.94
C SER A 172 7.00 54.48 1.61
N ARG A 173 7.90 54.17 0.67
CA ARG A 173 8.94 55.12 0.25
C ARG A 173 8.33 56.33 -0.48
N GLY A 174 8.96 57.49 -0.29
CA GLY A 174 8.54 58.76 -0.90
C GLY A 174 8.54 58.78 -2.44
N PRO A 175 7.98 59.86 -3.04
CA PRO A 175 7.73 59.97 -4.48
C PRO A 175 9.00 59.97 -5.34
N VAL A 176 10.15 60.41 -4.80
CA VAL A 176 11.46 60.34 -5.45
C VAL A 176 12.54 60.17 -4.38
N GLY A 177 13.63 59.46 -4.71
CA GLY A 177 14.75 59.28 -3.80
C GLY A 177 15.64 60.53 -3.73
N TRP A 178 16.28 60.77 -2.59
CA TRP A 178 17.23 61.88 -2.40
C TRP A 178 18.32 61.93 -3.49
N GLY A 179 18.78 60.78 -3.98
CA GLY A 179 19.75 60.70 -5.09
C GLY A 179 19.27 61.33 -6.40
N THR A 180 17.97 61.29 -6.70
CA THR A 180 17.41 61.94 -7.91
C THR A 180 17.54 63.46 -7.82
N PHE A 181 17.36 64.04 -6.63
CA PHE A 181 17.54 65.48 -6.40
C PHE A 181 19.01 65.89 -6.44
N VAL A 182 19.90 65.07 -5.86
CA VAL A 182 21.36 65.29 -5.94
C VAL A 182 21.83 65.26 -7.39
N PHE A 183 21.38 64.29 -8.19
CA PHE A 183 21.75 64.15 -9.60
C PHE A 183 21.13 65.25 -10.48
N ALA A 184 19.90 65.68 -10.20
CA ALA A 184 19.29 66.82 -10.87
C ALA A 184 20.02 68.14 -10.55
N GLY A 185 20.47 68.33 -9.30
CA GLY A 185 21.27 69.48 -8.88
C GLY A 185 22.64 69.54 -9.55
N PHE A 186 23.26 68.38 -9.81
CA PHE A 186 24.55 68.29 -10.52
C PHE A 186 24.50 68.92 -11.92
N TRP A 187 23.40 68.74 -12.67
CA TRP A 187 23.22 69.38 -13.99
C TRP A 187 23.24 70.90 -13.94
N LEU A 188 22.78 71.49 -12.84
CA LEU A 188 22.79 72.95 -12.65
C LEU A 188 24.19 73.52 -12.36
N ILE A 189 25.16 72.65 -12.04
CA ILE A 189 26.54 73.03 -11.70
C ILE A 189 27.49 72.82 -12.89
N VAL A 190 27.22 71.83 -13.75
CA VAL A 190 28.20 71.32 -14.73
C VAL A 190 28.21 72.08 -16.06
N ASP A 191 27.12 72.77 -16.43
CA ASP A 191 27.00 73.41 -17.74
C ASP A 191 26.77 74.92 -17.67
N GLY A 192 27.66 75.70 -18.32
CA GLY A 192 27.56 77.16 -18.46
C GLY A 192 26.46 77.65 -19.41
N LYS A 193 25.58 76.77 -19.90
CA LYS A 193 24.41 77.10 -20.73
C LYS A 193 23.12 76.88 -19.93
N PRO A 194 22.52 77.94 -19.35
CA PRO A 194 21.44 77.82 -18.36
C PRO A 194 20.18 77.13 -18.90
N ALA A 195 19.87 77.27 -20.19
CA ALA A 195 18.70 76.64 -20.78
C ALA A 195 18.83 75.09 -20.88
N VAL A 196 20.04 74.58 -21.15
CA VAL A 196 20.26 73.14 -21.35
C VAL A 196 20.30 72.40 -20.01
N SER A 197 20.94 73.00 -19.00
CA SER A 197 21.03 72.43 -17.64
C SER A 197 19.68 72.34 -16.93
N ILE A 198 18.82 73.35 -17.09
CA ILE A 198 17.46 73.34 -16.53
C ILE A 198 16.64 72.20 -17.15
N VAL A 199 16.71 72.02 -18.47
CA VAL A 199 15.98 70.94 -19.16
C VAL A 199 16.48 69.57 -18.70
N ALA A 200 17.79 69.37 -18.58
CA ALA A 200 18.37 68.11 -18.11
C ALA A 200 17.97 67.76 -16.66
N ALA A 201 17.92 68.75 -15.77
CA ALA A 201 17.46 68.58 -14.39
C ALA A 201 15.97 68.18 -14.33
N VAL A 202 15.11 68.83 -15.13
CA VAL A 202 13.68 68.51 -15.22
C VAL A 202 13.45 67.10 -15.76
N VAL A 203 14.19 66.71 -16.81
CA VAL A 203 14.12 65.34 -17.38
C VAL A 203 14.55 64.29 -16.36
N THR A 204 15.59 64.55 -15.57
CA THR A 204 16.07 63.64 -14.52
C THR A 204 15.01 63.43 -13.43
N ILE A 205 14.34 64.51 -13.01
CA ILE A 205 13.26 64.45 -12.03
C ILE A 205 12.06 63.69 -12.62
N ALA A 206 11.65 64.01 -13.84
CA ALA A 206 10.53 63.35 -14.52
C ALA A 206 10.78 61.84 -14.72
N ALA A 207 11.99 61.46 -15.13
CA ALA A 207 12.40 60.06 -15.24
C ALA A 207 12.37 59.36 -13.88
N GLY A 208 12.83 60.03 -12.81
CA GLY A 208 12.75 59.51 -11.44
C GLY A 208 11.32 59.25 -10.99
N PHE A 209 10.40 60.18 -11.24
CA PHE A 209 8.96 60.02 -10.95
C PHE A 209 8.34 58.89 -11.77
N TRP A 210 8.67 58.79 -13.06
CA TRP A 210 8.14 57.74 -13.94
C TRP A 210 8.60 56.34 -13.52
N LEU A 211 9.89 56.18 -13.24
CA LEU A 211 10.47 54.92 -12.77
C LEU A 211 9.83 54.50 -11.43
N ARG A 212 9.61 55.47 -10.52
CA ARG A 212 8.92 55.23 -9.24
C ARG A 212 7.47 54.81 -9.42
N ALA A 213 6.75 55.48 -10.31
CA ALA A 213 5.36 55.16 -10.60
C ALA A 213 5.23 53.74 -11.17
N HIS A 214 6.19 53.33 -12.00
CA HIS A 214 6.30 51.98 -12.53
C HIS A 214 6.54 50.94 -11.42
N GLU A 215 7.55 51.14 -10.56
CA GLU A 215 7.85 50.26 -9.41
C GLU A 215 6.62 50.09 -8.49
N LYS A 216 5.93 51.19 -8.16
CA LYS A 216 4.72 51.14 -7.32
C LYS A 216 3.55 50.45 -8.02
N ALA A 217 3.42 50.57 -9.34
CA ALA A 217 2.40 49.84 -10.11
C ALA A 217 2.69 48.34 -10.13
N GLU A 218 3.95 47.93 -10.29
CA GLU A 218 4.35 46.52 -10.20
C GLU A 218 4.13 45.93 -8.80
N ALA A 219 4.46 46.67 -7.74
CA ALA A 219 4.20 46.25 -6.36
C ALA A 219 2.69 46.05 -6.10
N ARG A 220 1.82 46.92 -6.64
CA ARG A 220 0.36 46.75 -6.55
C ARG A 220 -0.15 45.54 -7.32
N LYS A 221 0.38 45.28 -8.53
CA LYS A 221 0.06 44.08 -9.33
C LYS A 221 0.48 42.80 -8.60
N LEU A 222 1.67 42.80 -7.98
CA LEU A 222 2.14 41.70 -7.13
C LEU A 222 1.23 41.48 -5.92
N ARG A 223 0.85 42.53 -5.18
CA ARG A 223 -0.10 42.39 -4.06
C ARG A 223 -1.45 41.80 -4.50
N SER A 224 -1.99 42.26 -5.63
CA SER A 224 -3.24 41.72 -6.19
C SER A 224 -3.11 40.26 -6.60
N LYS A 225 -1.99 39.86 -7.21
CA LYS A 225 -1.70 38.46 -7.58
C LYS A 225 -1.63 37.52 -6.37
N TRP A 226 -1.21 38.05 -5.22
CA TRP A 226 -1.07 37.31 -3.96
C TRP A 226 -2.23 37.54 -2.98
N GLU A 227 -3.32 38.20 -3.41
CA GLU A 227 -4.51 38.52 -2.59
C GLU A 227 -4.19 39.25 -1.27
N LEU A 228 -3.12 40.06 -1.27
CA LEU A 228 -2.66 40.80 -0.10
C LEU A 228 -3.58 42.00 0.19
N PRO A 229 -3.79 42.38 1.48
CA PRO A 229 -4.64 43.50 1.86
C PRO A 229 -4.16 44.82 1.24
N SER A 230 -5.07 45.76 0.99
CA SER A 230 -4.72 47.08 0.45
C SER A 230 -3.94 47.92 1.48
N VAL A 231 -2.95 48.66 1.02
CA VAL A 231 -2.11 49.58 1.81
C VAL A 231 -2.37 51.00 1.35
#